data_AF-G4U4K1-F1
#
_entry.id   AF-G4U4K1-F1
#
_cell.length_a   1.000
_cell.length_b   1.000
_cell.length_c   1.000
_cell.angle_alpha   90.00
_cell.angle_beta   90.00
_cell.angle_gamma   90.00
#
_symmetry.space_group_name_H-M   'P 1'
#
loop_
_entity.id
_entity.type
_entity.pdbx_description
1 polymer ?
#
loop_
_entity_poly.entity_id
_entity_poly.type
_entity_poly.pdbx_seq_one_letter_code
_entity_poly.pdbx_strand_id
1 'polypeptide(L)'
;MEKMTFLCLLYTTLLIIPGPILGFALAKTKVGEDKRQVQNLMPLGSYRGMSVSSTEFLALVAAYGVDAILKYGIESYHDHHFCANGRGFCRARCFANESMSLYFSSLCGAYKCCR
;
A
#
# COMPACT_ATOMS: atom_id res chain seq x y z
N MET A 1 40.71 -15.08 18.68
CA MET A 1 39.81 -15.33 17.53
C MET A 1 38.37 -15.69 17.95
N GLU A 2 38.04 -15.76 19.25
CA GLU A 2 36.71 -16.20 19.73
C GLU A 2 35.62 -15.12 19.75
N LYS A 3 35.98 -13.85 19.94
CA LYS A 3 35.00 -12.74 19.99
C LYS A 3 34.33 -12.49 18.64
N MET A 4 35.06 -12.64 17.54
CA MET A 4 34.54 -12.43 16.18
C MET A 4 33.60 -13.56 15.76
N THR A 5 33.91 -14.81 16.14
CA THR A 5 33.01 -15.95 15.90
C THR A 5 31.73 -15.85 16.71
N PHE A 6 31.80 -15.39 17.97
CA PHE A 6 30.61 -15.16 18.78
C PHE A 6 29.70 -14.07 18.19
N LEU A 7 30.28 -12.95 17.74
CA LEU A 7 29.54 -11.87 17.06
C LEU A 7 28.90 -12.34 15.74
N CYS A 8 29.59 -13.16 14.95
CA CYS A 8 29.02 -13.74 13.73
C CYS A 8 27.86 -14.71 14.01
N LEU A 9 27.95 -15.52 15.06
CA LEU A 9 26.86 -16.42 15.46
C LEU A 9 25.66 -15.63 16.00
N LEU A 10 25.89 -14.56 16.75
CA LEU A 10 24.84 -13.69 17.27
C LEU A 10 24.15 -12.93 16.12
N TYR A 11 24.91 -12.46 15.14
CA TYR A 11 24.37 -11.76 13.98
C TYR A 11 23.58 -12.68 13.04
N THR A 12 24.07 -13.90 12.79
CA THR A 12 23.34 -14.88 11.97
C THR A 12 22.06 -15.34 12.66
N THR A 13 22.07 -15.57 13.97
CA THR A 13 20.85 -15.88 14.74
C THR A 13 19.86 -14.71 14.76
N LEU A 14 20.32 -13.47 14.97
CA LEU A 14 19.47 -12.27 14.88
C LEU A 14 18.90 -12.01 13.48
N LEU A 15 19.50 -12.51 12.40
CA LEU A 15 18.93 -12.41 11.05
C LEU A 15 17.96 -13.55 10.73
N ILE A 16 18.19 -14.75 11.28
CA ILE A 16 17.38 -15.93 11.01
C ILE A 16 16.10 -15.94 11.86
N ILE A 17 16.13 -15.44 13.10
CA ILE A 17 15.00 -15.47 14.04
C ILE A 17 13.85 -14.51 13.65
N PRO A 18 14.08 -13.28 13.16
CA PRO A 18 12.99 -12.40 12.74
C PRO A 18 12.34 -12.87 11.44
N GLY A 19 13.03 -13.62 10.58
CA GLY A 19 12.48 -14.13 9.32
C GLY A 19 11.15 -14.88 9.48
N PRO A 20 11.07 -15.91 10.33
CA PRO A 20 9.82 -16.62 10.61
C PRO A 20 8.86 -15.81 11.48
N ILE A 21 9.32 -14.89 12.34
CA ILE A 21 8.41 -14.04 13.14
C ILE A 21 7.74 -12.97 12.27
N LEU A 22 8.47 -12.33 11.34
CA LEU A 22 7.93 -11.47 10.29
C LEU A 22 7.07 -12.27 9.32
N GLY A 23 7.53 -13.45 8.89
CA GLY A 23 6.77 -14.35 8.03
C GLY A 23 5.45 -14.78 8.68
N PHE A 24 5.45 -15.06 9.99
CA PHE A 24 4.25 -15.44 10.74
C PHE A 24 3.38 -14.24 11.10
N ALA A 25 3.95 -13.07 11.39
CA ALA A 25 3.20 -11.82 11.57
C ALA A 25 2.50 -11.43 10.27
N LEU A 26 3.20 -11.51 9.13
CA LEU A 26 2.64 -11.32 7.80
C LEU A 26 1.62 -12.42 7.47
N ALA A 27 1.88 -13.70 7.76
CA ALA A 27 0.92 -14.77 7.50
C ALA A 27 -0.35 -14.64 8.36
N LYS A 28 -0.22 -14.23 9.62
CA LYS A 28 -1.34 -14.09 10.56
C LYS A 28 -2.23 -12.88 10.23
N THR A 29 -1.69 -11.81 9.64
CA THR A 29 -2.50 -10.74 9.02
C THR A 29 -3.09 -11.18 7.67
N LYS A 30 -2.36 -12.00 6.90
CA LYS A 30 -2.78 -12.42 5.54
C LYS A 30 -3.89 -13.48 5.51
N VAL A 31 -4.05 -14.34 6.52
CA VAL A 31 -5.06 -15.42 6.47
C VAL A 31 -6.50 -14.92 6.65
N GLY A 32 -6.71 -13.71 7.18
CA GLY A 32 -8.04 -13.09 7.33
C GLY A 32 -8.37 -11.98 6.32
N GLU A 33 -7.39 -11.14 5.96
CA GLU A 33 -7.64 -9.87 5.24
C GLU A 33 -7.17 -9.86 3.78
N ASP A 34 -6.17 -10.67 3.40
CA ASP A 34 -5.50 -10.59 2.08
C ASP A 34 -6.39 -11.06 0.91
N LYS A 35 -7.32 -11.99 1.16
CA LYS A 35 -8.28 -12.42 0.12
C LYS A 35 -9.31 -11.34 -0.21
N ARG A 36 -9.58 -10.41 0.71
CA ARG A 36 -10.51 -9.29 0.47
C ARG A 36 -9.84 -8.10 -0.20
N GLN A 37 -8.57 -7.83 0.09
CA GLN A 37 -7.88 -6.67 -0.50
C GLN A 37 -7.49 -6.90 -1.97
N VAL A 38 -6.99 -8.08 -2.34
CA VAL A 38 -6.65 -8.37 -3.76
C VAL A 38 -7.91 -8.39 -4.64
N GLN A 39 -9.07 -8.74 -4.09
CA GLN A 39 -10.35 -8.71 -4.80
C GLN A 39 -10.91 -7.30 -5.06
N ASN A 40 -10.33 -6.26 -4.46
CA ASN A 40 -10.86 -4.89 -4.56
C ASN A 40 -9.93 -3.92 -5.32
N LEU A 41 -8.78 -4.40 -5.78
CA LEU A 41 -7.90 -3.62 -6.66
C LEU A 41 -8.58 -3.52 -8.03
N MET A 42 -8.77 -2.29 -8.52
CA MET A 42 -9.29 -2.09 -9.86
C MET A 42 -8.30 -2.61 -10.91
N PRO A 43 -8.74 -2.81 -12.16
CA PRO A 43 -7.80 -3.01 -13.26
C PRO A 43 -6.78 -1.86 -13.33
N LEU A 44 -5.50 -2.16 -13.59
CA LEU A 44 -4.42 -1.15 -13.72
C LEU A 44 -4.79 0.05 -14.59
N GLY A 45 -5.59 -0.17 -15.65
CA GLY A 45 -6.07 0.88 -16.54
C GLY A 45 -6.86 1.98 -15.85
N SER A 46 -7.56 1.67 -14.76
CA SER A 46 -8.33 2.64 -13.97
C SER A 46 -7.43 3.59 -13.18
N TYR A 47 -6.19 3.19 -12.89
CA TYR A 47 -5.22 3.97 -12.11
C TYR A 47 -4.30 4.84 -12.98
N ARG A 48 -4.44 4.78 -14.31
CA ARG A 48 -3.48 5.42 -15.23
C ARG A 48 -3.33 6.92 -14.94
N GLY A 49 -2.10 7.35 -14.66
CA GLY A 49 -1.76 8.74 -14.35
C GLY A 49 -2.30 9.25 -13.02
N MET A 50 -2.76 8.37 -12.13
CA MET A 50 -3.28 8.75 -10.83
C MET A 50 -2.21 8.69 -9.74
N SER A 51 -2.35 9.56 -8.76
CA SER A 51 -1.70 9.41 -7.46
C SER A 51 -2.56 8.52 -6.58
N VAL A 52 -1.96 7.56 -5.89
CA VAL A 52 -2.61 6.68 -4.93
C VAL A 52 -1.91 6.76 -3.58
N SER A 53 -2.61 6.34 -2.52
CA SER A 53 -2.01 6.19 -1.19
C SER A 53 -0.80 5.25 -1.23
N SER A 54 0.14 5.43 -0.29
CA SER A 54 1.31 4.56 -0.18
C SER A 54 0.94 3.09 0.04
N THR A 55 -0.14 2.83 0.76
CA THR A 55 -0.64 1.47 1.02
C THR A 55 -1.18 0.83 -0.25
N GLU A 56 -1.99 1.57 -1.01
CA GLU A 56 -2.54 1.10 -2.29
C GLU A 56 -1.43 0.91 -3.33
N PHE A 57 -0.44 1.80 -3.35
CA PHE A 57 0.74 1.68 -4.20
C PHE A 57 1.50 0.38 -3.92
N LEU A 58 1.76 0.05 -2.66
CA LEU A 58 2.41 -1.20 -2.27
C LEU A 58 1.57 -2.43 -2.66
N ALA A 59 0.25 -2.35 -2.52
CA ALA A 59 -0.66 -3.43 -2.95
C ALA A 59 -0.61 -3.63 -4.46
N LEU A 60 -0.62 -2.55 -5.25
CA LEU A 60 -0.45 -2.60 -6.70
C LEU A 60 0.92 -3.18 -7.07
N VAL A 61 2.00 -2.77 -6.38
CA VAL A 61 3.36 -3.28 -6.65
C VAL A 61 3.41 -4.78 -6.40
N ALA A 62 2.81 -5.24 -5.31
CA ALA A 62 2.75 -6.66 -4.97
C ALA A 62 1.91 -7.47 -5.97
N ALA A 63 0.84 -6.90 -6.53
CA ALA A 63 -0.07 -7.58 -7.45
C ALA A 63 0.42 -7.59 -8.91
N TYR A 64 0.96 -6.46 -9.39
CA TYR A 64 1.24 -6.23 -10.81
C TYR A 64 2.72 -5.99 -11.14
N GLY A 65 3.54 -5.73 -10.12
CA GLY A 65 4.95 -5.40 -10.29
C GLY A 65 5.21 -3.91 -10.60
N VAL A 66 6.41 -3.46 -10.25
CA VAL A 66 6.85 -2.06 -10.40
C VAL A 66 6.84 -1.60 -11.86
N ASP A 67 7.25 -2.45 -12.81
CA ASP A 67 7.34 -2.08 -14.23
C ASP A 67 5.97 -1.68 -14.80
N ALA A 68 4.92 -2.43 -14.46
CA ALA A 68 3.56 -2.11 -14.87
C ALA A 68 3.09 -0.77 -14.28
N ILE A 69 3.39 -0.51 -13.01
CA ILE A 69 2.98 0.73 -12.32
C ILE A 69 3.64 1.95 -12.93
N LEU A 70 4.95 1.86 -13.21
CA LEU A 70 5.69 2.94 -13.87
C LEU A 70 5.16 3.21 -15.29
N LYS A 71 4.86 2.16 -16.07
CA LYS A 71 4.28 2.30 -17.42
C LYS A 71 2.91 2.99 -17.40
N TYR A 72 2.12 2.76 -16.35
CA TYR A 72 0.83 3.41 -16.18
C TYR A 72 0.92 4.79 -15.51
N GLY A 73 2.12 5.25 -15.14
CA GLY A 73 2.33 6.56 -14.51
C GLY A 73 1.62 6.69 -13.17
N ILE A 74 1.51 5.58 -12.43
CA ILE A 74 0.89 5.57 -11.12
C ILE A 74 1.92 6.04 -10.11
N GLU A 75 1.58 7.04 -9.30
CA GLU A 75 2.48 7.61 -8.30
C GLU A 75 1.98 7.36 -6.88
N SER A 76 2.91 7.16 -5.95
CA SER A 76 2.60 7.09 -4.52
C SER A 76 2.66 8.50 -3.93
N TYR A 77 1.58 8.95 -3.32
CA TYR A 77 1.55 10.16 -2.52
C TYR A 77 0.94 9.82 -1.15
N HIS A 78 1.23 10.62 -0.12
CA HIS A 78 0.50 10.49 1.15
C HIS A 78 -1.02 10.52 0.90
N ASP A 79 -1.82 9.99 1.84
CA ASP A 79 -3.29 9.91 1.76
C ASP A 79 -4.00 11.27 1.51
N HIS A 80 -3.25 12.37 1.40
CA HIS A 80 -3.66 13.72 1.09
C HIS A 80 -3.21 14.12 -0.34
N HIS A 81 -3.92 13.64 -1.36
CA HIS A 81 -3.64 13.90 -2.77
C HIS A 81 -4.92 14.12 -3.59
N PHE A 82 -4.77 14.52 -4.85
CA PHE A 82 -5.89 14.66 -5.77
C PHE A 82 -6.47 13.31 -6.16
N CYS A 83 -7.79 13.19 -6.14
CA CYS A 83 -8.51 12.02 -6.59
C CYS A 83 -9.45 12.36 -7.75
N ALA A 84 -9.96 11.32 -8.41
CA ALA A 84 -10.96 11.44 -9.47
C ALA A 84 -10.54 12.37 -10.63
N ASN A 85 -9.31 12.22 -11.13
CA ASN A 85 -8.71 13.03 -12.19
C ASN A 85 -8.65 14.53 -11.84
N GLY A 86 -8.23 14.86 -10.62
CA GLY A 86 -8.08 16.25 -10.17
C GLY A 86 -9.39 16.96 -9.84
N ARG A 87 -10.53 16.26 -9.88
CA ARG A 87 -11.84 16.83 -9.58
C ARG A 87 -12.23 16.72 -8.12
N GLY A 88 -11.48 15.96 -7.32
CA GLY A 88 -11.68 15.82 -5.88
C GLY A 88 -10.34 15.74 -5.15
N PHE A 89 -10.41 15.74 -3.83
CA PHE A 89 -9.24 15.71 -2.97
C PHE A 89 -9.42 14.70 -1.82
N CYS A 90 -8.40 13.89 -1.56
CA CYS A 90 -8.40 12.90 -0.49
C CYS A 90 -8.25 13.59 0.87
N ARG A 91 -9.24 13.45 1.76
CA ARG A 91 -9.25 14.00 3.12
C ARG A 91 -9.85 13.02 4.12
N ALA A 92 -9.48 13.14 5.40
CA ALA A 92 -10.09 12.34 6.47
C ALA A 92 -11.60 12.61 6.63
N ARG A 93 -12.04 13.86 6.38
CA ARG A 93 -13.44 14.28 6.35
C ARG A 93 -13.65 15.27 5.20
N CYS A 94 -14.77 15.11 4.51
CA CYS A 94 -15.23 16.06 3.49
C CYS A 94 -15.94 17.23 4.14
N PHE A 95 -15.93 18.39 3.49
CA PHE A 95 -16.75 19.52 3.93
C PHE A 95 -18.24 19.26 3.69
N ALA A 96 -19.11 20.02 4.35
CA ALA A 96 -20.56 19.84 4.24
C ALA A 96 -21.11 20.11 2.83
N ASN A 97 -20.37 20.86 2.00
CA ASN A 97 -20.70 21.16 0.61
C ASN A 97 -20.02 20.20 -0.39
N GLU A 98 -19.27 19.21 0.09
CA GLU A 98 -18.60 18.21 -0.75
C GLU A 98 -19.32 16.86 -0.64
N SER A 99 -19.38 16.17 -1.76
CA SER A 99 -19.83 14.79 -1.87
C SER A 99 -18.66 13.82 -1.65
N MET A 100 -18.88 12.79 -0.82
CA MET A 100 -17.93 11.70 -0.69
C MET A 100 -18.10 10.73 -1.86
N SER A 101 -17.04 10.55 -2.67
CA SER A 101 -17.06 9.53 -3.72
C SER A 101 -16.57 8.19 -3.20
N LEU A 102 -17.48 7.22 -3.04
CA LEU A 102 -17.13 5.86 -2.62
C LEU A 102 -16.17 5.17 -3.59
N TYR A 103 -16.36 5.37 -4.90
CA TYR A 103 -15.56 4.75 -5.95
C TYR A 103 -14.08 5.14 -5.90
N PHE A 104 -13.79 6.44 -5.71
CA PHE A 104 -12.42 6.95 -5.68
C PHE A 104 -11.81 6.96 -4.27
N SER A 105 -12.60 6.67 -3.23
CA SER A 105 -12.08 6.63 -1.86
C SER A 105 -11.10 5.47 -1.63
N SER A 106 -11.18 4.39 -2.41
CA SER A 106 -10.19 3.30 -2.34
C SER A 106 -8.77 3.79 -2.67
N LEU A 107 -8.63 4.76 -3.58
CA LEU A 107 -7.35 5.34 -3.98
C LEU A 107 -6.71 6.14 -2.83
N CYS A 108 -7.54 6.73 -1.98
CA CYS A 108 -7.15 7.61 -0.88
C CYS A 108 -6.65 6.87 0.37
N GLY A 109 -6.63 5.53 0.37
CA GLY A 109 -6.17 4.75 1.53
C GLY A 109 -7.09 4.90 2.73
N ALA A 110 -6.59 5.49 3.82
CA ALA A 110 -7.41 5.75 5.02
C ALA A 110 -8.36 6.95 4.85
N TYR A 111 -8.16 7.78 3.82
CA TYR A 111 -8.91 8.99 3.56
C TYR A 111 -10.04 8.74 2.56
N LYS A 112 -10.88 9.76 2.37
CA LYS A 112 -12.04 9.72 1.50
C LYS A 112 -11.84 10.71 0.37
N CYS A 113 -12.24 10.33 -0.84
CA CYS A 113 -12.22 11.25 -1.97
C CYS A 113 -13.40 12.22 -1.86
N CYS A 114 -13.11 13.48 -1.54
CA CYS A 114 -14.09 14.54 -1.35
C CYS A 114 -14.19 15.40 -2.60
N ARG A 115 -15.42 15.69 -3.05
CA ARG A 115 -15.68 16.20 -4.40
C ARG A 115 -16.83 17.18 -4.48
#